data_AF-A0A2N3F280-F1
#
_entry.id   AF-A0A2N3F280-F1
#
_cell.length_a   1.000
_cell.length_b   1.000
_cell.length_c   1.000
_cell.angle_alpha   90.00
_cell.angle_beta   90.00
_cell.angle_gamma   90.00
#
_symmetry.space_group_name_H-M   'P 1'
#
loop_
_entity.id
_entity.type
_entity.pdbx_description
1 polymer ?
#
loop_
_entity_poly.entity_id
_entity_poly.type
_entity_poly.pdbx_seq_one_letter_code
_entity_poly.pdbx_strand_id
1 'polypeptide(L)'
;MSKAGAPTLVVRLVAAALVMATGSPSLQAQSSLDDVQAALRNGQSFRATQLVAPLLTSPRTRTPEALILAAEAAAGWEGWNTVQRLPNDEPWLDGRFDRLGRRLLAEAALANGERTLALEHARSAVEPTLMPREGEERARRLVLLARTHEQMEEWDSAARHYHAAAELVPQLRDWLLLRAAGVTRDSATRARDYSRIALVPARQRIGPTEALIWQRLDEKGRAARSYAAS
;
A
#
# COMPACT_ATOMS: atom_id res chain seq x y z
N MET A 1 77.62 -9.35 1.80
CA MET A 1 76.33 -9.68 1.14
C MET A 1 76.17 -11.19 1.07
N SER A 2 75.43 -11.78 2.00
CA SER A 2 74.61 -12.99 1.78
C SER A 2 73.83 -13.25 3.08
N LYS A 3 72.50 -13.26 2.98
CA LYS A 3 71.55 -13.54 4.06
C LYS A 3 71.31 -15.05 4.12
N ALA A 4 71.32 -15.65 5.32
CA ALA A 4 70.61 -16.89 5.60
C ALA A 4 70.24 -16.93 7.09
N GLY A 5 69.01 -16.49 7.40
CA GLY A 5 68.40 -16.65 8.72
C GLY A 5 67.65 -17.98 8.80
N ALA A 6 67.82 -18.67 9.92
CA ALA A 6 67.14 -19.92 10.25
C ALA A 6 65.62 -19.73 10.46
N PRO A 7 64.76 -20.71 10.13
CA PRO A 7 63.35 -20.64 10.46
C PRO A 7 63.08 -21.18 11.87
N THR A 8 62.52 -20.33 12.72
CA THR A 8 61.93 -20.68 14.02
C THR A 8 60.60 -21.42 13.81
N LEU A 9 60.55 -22.69 14.18
CA LEU A 9 59.33 -23.48 14.33
C LEU A 9 58.55 -22.99 15.55
N VAL A 10 57.42 -22.30 15.35
CA VAL A 10 56.45 -22.03 16.41
C VAL A 10 55.27 -23.00 16.25
N VAL A 11 55.11 -23.78 17.31
CA VAL A 11 54.14 -24.85 17.54
C VAL A 11 52.70 -24.32 17.43
N ARG A 12 51.86 -25.06 16.70
CA ARG A 12 50.40 -24.88 16.65
C ARG A 12 49.78 -25.20 18.00
N LEU A 13 49.06 -24.25 18.59
CA LEU A 13 48.11 -24.48 19.67
C LEU A 13 46.70 -24.45 19.07
N VAL A 14 46.06 -25.62 19.02
CA VAL A 14 44.64 -25.76 18.68
C VAL A 14 43.84 -25.49 19.95
N ALA A 15 43.18 -24.34 20.01
CA ALA A 15 42.17 -24.08 21.03
C ALA A 15 40.83 -24.66 20.54
N ALA A 16 40.36 -25.71 21.21
CA ALA A 16 39.01 -26.21 21.04
C ALA A 16 38.03 -25.20 21.68
N ALA A 17 37.28 -24.48 20.85
CA ALA A 17 36.20 -23.63 21.31
C ALA A 17 34.93 -24.48 21.51
N LEU A 18 34.52 -24.58 22.78
CA LEU A 18 33.21 -25.08 23.18
C LEU A 18 32.15 -24.08 22.71
N VAL A 19 31.44 -24.39 21.62
CA VAL A 19 30.31 -23.59 21.14
C VAL A 19 29.10 -23.86 22.06
N MET A 20 28.95 -23.01 23.07
CA MET A 20 27.65 -22.80 23.71
C MET A 20 26.75 -22.15 22.65
N ALA A 21 25.63 -22.81 22.32
CA ALA A 21 24.65 -22.33 21.37
C ALA A 21 23.93 -21.08 21.90
N THR A 22 24.56 -19.92 21.78
CA THR A 22 23.85 -18.64 21.75
C THR A 22 23.26 -18.52 20.34
N GLY A 23 21.97 -18.84 20.21
CA GLY A 23 21.23 -18.54 18.99
C GLY A 23 21.48 -17.07 18.64
N SER A 24 22.08 -16.82 17.48
CA SER A 24 22.48 -15.47 17.10
C SER A 24 21.24 -14.58 17.08
N PRO A 25 21.24 -13.40 17.74
CA PRO A 25 20.04 -12.56 17.86
C PRO A 25 19.44 -12.16 16.51
N SER A 26 20.24 -12.17 15.43
CA SER A 26 19.80 -11.99 14.05
C SER A 26 18.92 -13.13 13.52
N LEU A 27 19.22 -14.39 13.84
CA LEU A 27 18.43 -15.56 13.41
C LEU A 27 17.10 -15.63 14.13
N GLN A 28 17.07 -15.29 15.43
CA GLN A 28 15.84 -15.22 16.20
C GLN A 28 14.93 -14.08 15.72
N ALA A 29 15.50 -12.90 15.45
CA ALA A 29 14.74 -11.78 14.90
C ALA A 29 14.14 -12.12 13.52
N GLN A 30 14.89 -12.82 12.66
CA GLN A 30 14.40 -13.26 11.35
C GLN A 30 13.23 -14.22 11.48
N SER A 31 13.34 -15.24 12.35
CA SER A 31 12.23 -16.17 12.62
C SER A 31 10.97 -15.45 13.11
N SER A 32 11.12 -14.42 13.95
CA SER A 32 9.99 -13.62 14.42
C SER A 32 9.32 -12.81 13.30
N LEU A 33 10.09 -12.29 12.33
CA LEU A 33 9.52 -11.57 11.18
C LEU A 33 8.76 -12.51 10.24
N ASP A 34 9.23 -13.75 10.07
CA ASP A 34 8.54 -14.76 9.26
C ASP A 34 7.16 -15.12 9.87
N ASP A 35 7.08 -15.22 11.20
CA ASP A 35 5.82 -15.43 11.94
C ASP A 35 4.85 -14.25 11.77
N VAL A 36 5.36 -13.01 11.84
CA VAL A 36 4.56 -11.80 11.58
C VAL A 36 3.99 -11.83 10.16
N GLN A 37 4.82 -12.15 9.17
CA GLN A 37 4.40 -12.22 7.77
C GLN A 37 3.38 -13.35 7.54
N ALA A 38 3.55 -14.50 8.21
CA ALA A 38 2.58 -15.58 8.17
C ALA A 38 1.21 -15.15 8.76
N ALA A 39 1.21 -14.46 9.89
CA ALA A 39 -0.01 -13.90 10.47
C ALA A 39 -0.71 -12.91 9.52
N LEU A 40 0.04 -12.02 8.85
CA LEU A 40 -0.50 -11.08 7.87
C LEU A 40 -1.12 -11.79 6.66
N ARG A 41 -0.43 -12.79 6.08
CA ARG A 41 -0.96 -13.58 4.96
C ARG A 41 -2.28 -14.28 5.29
N ASN A 42 -2.48 -14.63 6.57
CA ASN A 42 -3.70 -15.25 7.07
C ASN A 42 -4.76 -14.24 7.54
N GLY A 43 -4.57 -12.93 7.31
CA GLY A 43 -5.51 -11.89 7.73
C GLY A 43 -5.56 -11.63 9.23
N GLN A 44 -4.55 -12.09 10.00
CA GLN A 44 -4.50 -11.99 11.46
C GLN A 44 -3.79 -10.72 11.91
N SER A 45 -4.25 -9.55 11.45
CA SER A 45 -3.55 -8.26 11.60
C SER A 45 -3.32 -7.85 13.06
N PHE A 46 -4.26 -8.15 13.96
CA PHE A 46 -4.06 -7.92 15.39
C PHE A 46 -2.97 -8.81 15.98
N ARG A 47 -2.95 -10.11 15.63
CA ARG A 47 -1.89 -11.04 16.05
C ARG A 47 -0.53 -10.63 15.49
N ALA A 48 -0.47 -10.24 14.22
CA ALA A 48 0.76 -9.72 13.61
C ALA A 48 1.30 -8.50 14.37
N THR A 49 0.41 -7.61 14.82
CA THR A 49 0.76 -6.45 15.66
C THR A 49 1.36 -6.89 17.00
N GLN A 50 0.79 -7.91 17.65
CA GLN A 50 1.32 -8.45 18.90
C GLN A 50 2.70 -9.11 18.70
N LEU A 51 2.90 -9.83 17.60
CA LEU A 51 4.15 -10.52 17.29
C LEU A 51 5.30 -9.54 16.97
N VAL A 52 5.03 -8.44 16.28
CA VAL A 52 6.06 -7.47 15.90
C VAL A 52 6.40 -6.49 17.02
N ALA A 53 5.50 -6.26 17.99
CA ALA A 53 5.68 -5.27 19.04
C ALA A 53 7.02 -5.39 19.83
N PRO A 54 7.49 -6.60 20.23
CA PRO A 54 8.77 -6.74 20.92
C PRO A 54 9.98 -6.31 20.08
N LEU A 55 9.90 -6.46 18.75
CA LEU A 55 10.97 -6.06 17.83
C LEU A 55 11.11 -4.54 17.76
N LEU A 56 10.03 -3.80 18.02
CA LEU A 56 10.01 -2.33 17.95
C LEU A 56 10.55 -1.66 19.22
N THR A 57 10.70 -2.40 20.32
CA THR A 57 11.14 -1.87 21.62
C THR A 57 12.65 -1.58 21.66
N SER A 58 13.47 -2.37 20.96
CA SER A 58 14.92 -2.20 20.94
C SER A 58 15.38 -1.54 19.64
N PRO A 59 16.27 -0.53 19.69
CA PRO A 59 16.85 0.08 18.48
C PRO A 59 17.55 -0.93 17.57
N ARG A 60 18.09 -2.03 18.13
CA ARG A 60 18.79 -3.06 17.35
C ARG A 60 17.87 -3.94 16.51
N THR A 61 16.60 -4.08 16.92
CA THR A 61 15.60 -4.92 16.25
C THR A 61 14.54 -4.09 15.53
N ARG A 62 14.50 -2.78 15.76
CA ARG A 62 13.64 -1.82 15.06
C ARG A 62 14.20 -1.54 13.66
N THR A 63 14.23 -2.56 12.82
CA THR A 63 14.69 -2.47 11.43
C THR A 63 13.56 -1.96 10.51
N PRO A 64 13.89 -1.51 9.28
CA PRO A 64 12.86 -1.14 8.29
C PRO A 64 11.84 -2.25 8.00
N GLU A 65 12.28 -3.52 8.02
CA GLU A 65 11.42 -4.70 7.85
C GLU A 65 10.41 -4.83 9.00
N ALA A 66 10.86 -4.66 10.25
CA ALA A 66 9.96 -4.68 11.40
C ALA A 66 8.97 -3.51 11.36
N LEU A 67 9.42 -2.31 10.94
CA LEU A 67 8.58 -1.13 10.82
C LEU A 67 7.50 -1.29 9.74
N ILE A 68 7.85 -1.79 8.56
CA ILE A 68 6.88 -1.94 7.47
C ILE A 68 5.84 -3.01 7.80
N LEU A 69 6.25 -4.15 8.37
CA LEU A 69 5.32 -5.19 8.80
C LEU A 69 4.40 -4.71 9.93
N ALA A 70 4.92 -3.90 10.86
CA ALA A 70 4.10 -3.29 11.90
C ALA A 70 3.09 -2.28 11.34
N ALA A 71 3.47 -1.49 10.33
CA ALA A 71 2.57 -0.58 9.65
C ALA A 71 1.50 -1.35 8.85
N GLU A 72 1.85 -2.43 8.16
CA GLU A 72 0.87 -3.30 7.49
C GLU A 72 -0.10 -3.96 8.48
N ALA A 73 0.43 -4.46 9.61
CA ALA A 73 -0.38 -5.05 10.67
C ALA A 73 -1.34 -4.02 11.26
N ALA A 74 -0.87 -2.80 11.53
CA ALA A 74 -1.69 -1.68 11.98
C ALA A 74 -2.78 -1.33 10.97
N ALA A 75 -2.44 -1.20 9.69
CA ALA A 75 -3.40 -0.90 8.64
C ALA A 75 -4.51 -1.95 8.53
N GLY A 76 -4.18 -3.24 8.73
CA GLY A 76 -5.15 -4.32 8.65
C GLY A 76 -6.24 -4.33 9.73
N TRP A 77 -6.05 -3.61 10.85
CA TRP A 77 -7.11 -3.35 11.84
C TRP A 77 -7.51 -1.87 11.91
N GLU A 78 -7.15 -1.08 10.88
CA GLU A 78 -7.45 0.34 10.79
C GLU A 78 -6.78 1.22 11.86
N GLY A 79 -5.61 0.79 12.33
CA GLY A 79 -4.76 1.51 13.28
C GLY A 79 -4.02 2.71 12.70
N TRP A 80 -4.72 3.64 12.05
CA TRP A 80 -4.13 4.70 11.22
C TRP A 80 -3.13 5.60 11.96
N ASN A 81 -3.38 5.90 13.24
CA ASN A 81 -2.43 6.66 14.07
C ASN A 81 -1.09 5.92 14.28
N THR A 82 -1.10 4.59 14.28
CA THR A 82 0.12 3.78 14.35
C THR A 82 0.81 3.74 12.99
N VAL A 83 0.05 3.64 11.90
CA VAL A 83 0.58 3.72 10.52
C VAL A 83 1.26 5.05 10.25
N GLN A 84 0.74 6.16 10.76
CA GLN A 84 1.40 7.46 10.61
C GLN A 84 2.69 7.53 11.45
N ARG A 85 2.65 7.15 12.73
CA ARG A 85 3.80 7.31 13.64
C ARG A 85 4.99 6.40 13.36
N LEU A 86 4.77 5.18 12.88
CA LEU A 86 5.86 4.19 12.75
C LEU A 86 6.85 4.51 11.64
N PRO A 87 6.42 4.88 10.43
CA PRO A 87 7.30 5.10 9.29
C PRO A 87 7.59 6.58 9.02
N ASN A 88 7.00 7.53 9.76
CA ASN A 88 7.14 8.95 9.40
C ASN A 88 8.62 9.38 9.37
N ASP A 89 8.98 10.15 8.35
CA ASP A 89 10.31 10.72 8.16
C ASP A 89 11.46 9.72 8.00
N GLU A 90 11.15 8.44 7.76
CA GLU A 90 12.14 7.42 7.52
C GLU A 90 12.77 7.54 6.11
N PRO A 91 14.11 7.61 5.98
CA PRO A 91 14.77 7.87 4.70
C PRO A 91 14.61 6.73 3.68
N TRP A 92 14.21 5.54 4.13
CA TRP A 92 14.04 4.37 3.28
C TRP A 92 12.67 4.26 2.61
N LEU A 93 11.70 5.14 2.95
CA LEU A 93 10.32 5.06 2.45
C LEU A 93 10.22 5.06 0.92
N ASP A 94 11.10 5.81 0.25
CA ASP A 94 11.06 5.97 -1.22
C ASP A 94 11.96 4.97 -1.96
N GLY A 95 12.88 4.31 -1.24
CA GLY A 95 13.92 3.44 -1.81
C GLY A 95 13.81 1.96 -1.45
N ARG A 96 13.01 1.58 -0.45
CA ARG A 96 12.82 0.19 -0.02
C ARG A 96 11.36 -0.26 -0.16
N PHE A 97 11.18 -1.58 -0.18
CA PHE A 97 9.87 -2.24 -0.19
C PHE A 97 8.92 -1.75 -1.30
N ASP A 98 9.47 -1.30 -2.42
CA ASP A 98 8.67 -0.76 -3.53
C ASP A 98 7.69 0.34 -3.07
N ARG A 99 8.14 1.25 -2.20
CA ARG A 99 7.34 2.39 -1.70
C ARG A 99 6.05 2.00 -0.97
N LEU A 100 5.97 0.77 -0.46
CA LEU A 100 4.84 0.27 0.34
C LEU A 100 4.51 1.18 1.53
N GLY A 101 5.53 1.78 2.15
CA GLY A 101 5.34 2.75 3.23
C GLY A 101 4.54 3.98 2.78
N ARG A 102 4.79 4.50 1.57
CA ARG A 102 4.02 5.61 1.00
C ARG A 102 2.57 5.22 0.72
N ARG A 103 2.30 3.98 0.27
CA ARG A 103 0.92 3.48 0.14
C ARG A 103 0.19 3.50 1.48
N LEU A 104 0.82 2.97 2.53
CA LEU A 104 0.23 2.88 3.87
C LEU A 104 -0.03 4.27 4.47
N LEU A 105 0.91 5.20 4.30
CA LEU A 105 0.73 6.58 4.73
C LEU A 105 -0.40 7.29 3.95
N ALA A 106 -0.55 7.00 2.65
CA ALA A 106 -1.67 7.51 1.86
C ALA A 106 -3.04 6.99 2.36
N GLU A 107 -3.12 5.71 2.74
CA GLU A 107 -4.33 5.13 3.36
C GLU A 107 -4.68 5.81 4.68
N ALA A 108 -3.69 5.96 5.56
CA ALA A 108 -3.89 6.60 6.85
C ALA A 108 -4.31 8.07 6.72
N ALA A 109 -3.63 8.83 5.85
CA ALA A 109 -3.97 10.23 5.57
C ALA A 109 -5.38 10.37 4.96
N LEU A 110 -5.77 9.48 4.04
CA LEU A 110 -7.14 9.43 3.50
C LEU A 110 -8.19 9.17 4.59
N ALA A 111 -7.92 8.21 5.49
CA ALA A 111 -8.82 7.85 6.58
C ALA A 111 -9.00 9.01 7.59
N ASN A 112 -7.93 9.77 7.83
CA ASN A 112 -7.93 10.94 8.72
C ASN A 112 -8.41 12.24 8.04
N GLY A 113 -8.72 12.22 6.74
CA GLY A 113 -9.19 13.39 5.99
C GLY A 113 -8.10 14.41 5.64
N GLU A 114 -6.82 14.01 5.72
CA GLU A 114 -5.65 14.85 5.44
C GLU A 114 -5.35 14.90 3.94
N ARG A 115 -6.23 15.56 3.17
CA ARG A 115 -6.28 15.48 1.70
C ARG A 115 -4.94 15.74 0.99
N THR A 116 -4.22 16.78 1.41
CA THR A 116 -2.93 17.16 0.80
C THR A 116 -1.86 16.11 1.04
N LEU A 117 -1.71 15.63 2.28
CA LEU A 117 -0.74 14.59 2.63
C LEU A 117 -1.10 13.27 1.95
N ALA A 118 -2.38 12.94 1.90
CA ALA A 118 -2.86 11.76 1.19
C ALA A 118 -2.46 11.77 -0.28
N LEU A 119 -2.65 12.91 -0.97
CA LEU A 119 -2.26 13.05 -2.38
C LEU A 119 -0.74 12.95 -2.58
N GLU A 120 0.05 13.58 -1.72
CA GLU A 120 1.52 13.52 -1.77
C GLU A 120 2.03 12.08 -1.64
N HIS A 121 1.53 11.36 -0.62
CA HIS A 121 1.90 9.97 -0.39
C HIS A 121 1.39 9.05 -1.50
N ALA A 122 0.17 9.25 -2.00
CA ALA A 122 -0.39 8.44 -3.08
C ALA A 122 0.38 8.60 -4.39
N ARG A 123 0.78 9.84 -4.74
CA ARG A 123 1.66 10.13 -5.89
C ARG A 123 3.00 9.44 -5.73
N SER A 124 3.63 9.61 -4.56
CA SER A 124 4.90 8.95 -4.26
C SER A 124 4.79 7.42 -4.37
N ALA A 125 3.68 6.81 -3.94
CA ALA A 125 3.49 5.36 -3.98
C ALA A 125 3.39 4.77 -5.40
N VAL A 126 2.95 5.56 -6.39
CA VAL A 126 2.81 5.09 -7.79
C VAL A 126 4.03 5.39 -8.67
N GLU A 127 5.02 6.12 -8.17
CA GLU A 127 6.27 6.35 -8.89
C GLU A 127 6.98 5.03 -9.24
N PRO A 128 7.64 4.94 -10.41
CA PRO A 128 8.36 3.75 -10.80
C PRO A 128 9.47 3.39 -9.80
N THR A 129 9.67 2.09 -9.59
CA THR A 129 10.80 1.54 -8.84
C THR A 129 11.53 0.52 -9.70
N LEU A 130 12.69 0.05 -9.26
CA LEU A 130 13.46 -0.97 -9.97
C LEU A 130 12.69 -2.28 -10.10
N MET A 131 11.92 -2.66 -9.07
CA MET A 131 11.17 -3.93 -8.99
C MET A 131 9.75 -3.63 -8.49
N PRO A 132 8.87 -3.13 -9.37
CA PRO A 132 7.54 -2.70 -8.98
C PRO A 132 6.65 -3.90 -8.65
N ARG A 133 5.82 -3.77 -7.60
CA ARG A 133 4.72 -4.71 -7.37
C ARG A 133 3.63 -4.47 -8.41
N GLU A 134 3.27 -5.52 -9.14
CA GLU A 134 2.26 -5.47 -10.19
C GLU A 134 0.90 -6.03 -9.74
N GLY A 135 -0.09 -6.01 -10.64
CA GLY A 135 -1.43 -6.56 -10.39
C GLY A 135 -2.21 -5.78 -9.34
N GLU A 136 -2.71 -6.50 -8.33
CA GLU A 136 -3.64 -5.96 -7.32
C GLU A 136 -3.03 -4.83 -6.48
N GLU A 137 -1.76 -4.94 -6.09
CA GLU A 137 -1.09 -3.89 -5.30
C GLU A 137 -0.93 -2.60 -6.12
N ARG A 138 -0.56 -2.71 -7.40
CA ARG A 138 -0.49 -1.55 -8.31
C ARG A 138 -1.86 -0.90 -8.46
N ALA A 139 -2.90 -1.70 -8.65
CA ALA A 139 -4.26 -1.21 -8.76
C ALA A 139 -4.75 -0.54 -7.47
N ARG A 140 -4.42 -1.09 -6.29
CA ARG A 140 -4.72 -0.47 -5.00
C ARG A 140 -4.11 0.93 -4.90
N ARG A 141 -2.84 1.09 -5.29
CA ARG A 141 -2.16 2.40 -5.29
C ARG A 141 -2.82 3.39 -6.25
N LEU A 142 -3.22 2.94 -7.45
CA LEU A 142 -3.96 3.75 -8.41
C LEU A 142 -5.34 4.17 -7.88
N VAL A 143 -6.05 3.26 -7.19
CA VAL A 143 -7.33 3.59 -6.56
C VAL A 143 -7.17 4.62 -5.45
N LEU A 144 -6.13 4.51 -4.62
CA LEU A 144 -5.83 5.53 -3.60
C LEU A 144 -5.58 6.89 -4.23
N LEU A 145 -4.74 6.95 -5.28
CA LEU A 145 -4.47 8.17 -6.02
C LEU A 145 -5.75 8.74 -6.68
N ALA A 146 -6.60 7.88 -7.24
CA ALA A 146 -7.88 8.29 -7.80
C ALA A 146 -8.79 8.91 -6.73
N ARG A 147 -8.87 8.30 -5.54
CA ARG A 147 -9.67 8.81 -4.41
C ARG A 147 -9.14 10.14 -3.89
N THR A 148 -7.82 10.33 -3.83
CA THR A 148 -7.25 11.63 -3.44
C THR A 148 -7.57 12.72 -4.46
N HIS A 149 -7.52 12.42 -5.76
CA HIS A 149 -7.94 13.36 -6.80
C HIS A 149 -9.43 13.69 -6.72
N GLU A 150 -10.28 12.70 -6.43
CA GLU A 150 -11.72 12.90 -6.23
C GLU A 150 -12.01 13.84 -5.04
N GLN A 151 -11.28 13.71 -3.92
CA GLN A 151 -11.40 14.63 -2.78
C GLN A 151 -10.91 16.05 -3.06
N MET A 152 -10.05 16.22 -4.07
CA MET A 152 -9.52 17.49 -4.55
C MET A 152 -10.32 18.05 -5.75
N GLU A 153 -11.40 17.36 -6.15
CA GLU A 153 -12.24 17.73 -7.29
C GLU A 153 -11.49 17.71 -8.64
N GLU A 154 -10.37 16.99 -8.72
CA GLU A 154 -9.58 16.78 -9.94
C GLU A 154 -10.14 15.59 -10.74
N TRP A 155 -11.36 15.76 -11.24
CA TRP A 155 -12.21 14.71 -11.81
C TRP A 155 -11.56 13.89 -12.94
N ASP A 156 -10.94 14.55 -13.91
CA ASP A 156 -10.29 13.88 -15.05
C ASP A 156 -9.09 13.03 -14.61
N SER A 157 -8.34 13.50 -13.60
CA SER A 157 -7.27 12.72 -13.00
C SER A 157 -7.81 11.52 -12.24
N ALA A 158 -8.89 11.68 -11.47
CA ALA A 158 -9.54 10.56 -10.79
C ALA A 158 -10.01 9.48 -11.79
N ALA A 159 -10.71 9.87 -12.85
CA ALA A 159 -11.22 8.97 -13.89
C ALA A 159 -10.10 8.14 -14.53
N ARG A 160 -9.01 8.79 -14.96
CA ARG A 160 -7.85 8.11 -15.57
C ARG A 160 -7.25 7.04 -14.66
N HIS A 161 -7.09 7.32 -13.37
CA HIS A 161 -6.52 6.35 -12.43
C HIS A 161 -7.47 5.19 -12.13
N TYR A 162 -8.78 5.43 -12.04
CA TYR A 162 -9.76 4.34 -11.92
C TYR A 162 -9.76 3.43 -13.15
N HIS A 163 -9.68 3.99 -14.37
CA HIS A 163 -9.55 3.18 -15.59
C HIS A 163 -8.27 2.34 -15.59
N ALA A 164 -7.13 2.95 -15.25
CA ALA A 164 -5.86 2.23 -15.16
C ALA A 164 -5.93 1.08 -14.14
N ALA A 165 -6.57 1.28 -12.99
CA ALA A 165 -6.79 0.22 -12.01
C ALA A 165 -7.73 -0.89 -12.54
N ALA A 166 -8.76 -0.54 -13.30
CA ALA A 166 -9.74 -1.48 -13.85
C ALA A 166 -9.12 -2.47 -14.85
N GLU A 167 -8.08 -2.08 -15.57
CA GLU A 167 -7.36 -2.98 -16.48
C GLU A 167 -6.44 -3.96 -15.74
N LEU A 168 -6.02 -3.63 -14.51
CA LEU A 168 -5.13 -4.47 -13.71
C LEU A 168 -5.86 -5.54 -12.87
N VAL A 169 -7.13 -5.31 -12.54
CA VAL A 169 -7.91 -6.17 -11.63
C VAL A 169 -9.26 -6.50 -12.24
N PRO A 170 -9.32 -7.48 -13.16
CA PRO A 170 -10.55 -7.84 -13.87
C PRO A 170 -11.74 -8.15 -12.94
N GLN A 171 -11.50 -8.75 -11.76
CA GLN A 171 -12.56 -9.05 -10.80
C GLN A 171 -13.24 -7.81 -10.20
N LEU A 172 -12.58 -6.65 -10.22
CA LEU A 172 -13.13 -5.36 -9.73
C LEU A 172 -13.43 -4.38 -10.87
N ARG A 173 -13.16 -4.76 -12.12
CA ARG A 173 -13.24 -3.90 -13.30
C ARG A 173 -14.56 -3.13 -13.37
N ASP A 174 -15.68 -3.81 -13.25
CA ASP A 174 -17.01 -3.22 -13.41
C ASP A 174 -17.31 -2.15 -12.36
N TRP A 175 -16.88 -2.37 -11.12
CA TRP A 175 -17.00 -1.37 -10.05
C TRP A 175 -16.07 -0.18 -10.26
N LEU A 176 -14.86 -0.43 -10.75
CA LEU A 176 -13.88 0.62 -11.05
C LEU A 176 -14.30 1.47 -12.26
N LEU A 177 -14.88 0.85 -13.30
CA LEU A 177 -15.49 1.56 -14.44
C LEU A 177 -16.70 2.39 -14.00
N LEU A 178 -17.56 1.85 -13.13
CA LEU A 178 -18.67 2.62 -12.56
C LEU A 178 -18.15 3.84 -11.77
N ARG A 179 -17.07 3.68 -11.00
CA ARG A 179 -16.45 4.79 -10.25
C ARG A 179 -15.81 5.81 -11.19
N ALA A 180 -15.13 5.38 -12.25
CA ALA A 180 -14.57 6.25 -13.28
C ALA A 180 -15.68 7.09 -13.96
N ALA A 181 -16.77 6.44 -14.37
CA ALA A 181 -17.93 7.13 -14.92
C ALA A 181 -18.53 8.15 -13.94
N GLY A 182 -18.62 7.80 -12.65
CA GLY A 182 -19.08 8.67 -11.56
C GLY A 182 -18.30 9.96 -11.35
N VAL A 183 -17.08 10.06 -11.90
CA VAL A 183 -16.22 11.26 -11.87
C VAL A 183 -15.93 11.79 -13.27
N THR A 184 -16.66 11.36 -14.30
CA THR A 184 -16.42 11.77 -15.69
C THR A 184 -17.50 12.75 -16.14
N ARG A 185 -17.11 13.95 -16.59
CA ARG A 185 -18.07 14.98 -17.04
C ARG A 185 -18.67 14.69 -18.42
N ASP A 186 -17.87 14.14 -19.33
CA ASP A 186 -18.32 13.82 -20.69
C ASP A 186 -19.30 12.64 -20.71
N SER A 187 -20.53 12.89 -21.15
CA SER A 187 -21.58 11.86 -21.18
C SER A 187 -21.30 10.76 -22.19
N ALA A 188 -20.59 11.03 -23.29
CA ALA A 188 -20.22 10.01 -24.26
C ALA A 188 -19.19 9.03 -23.68
N THR A 189 -18.22 9.53 -22.92
CA THR A 189 -17.27 8.69 -22.17
C THR A 189 -17.98 7.83 -21.12
N ARG A 190 -18.88 8.41 -20.33
CA ARG A 190 -19.67 7.63 -19.36
C ARG A 190 -20.50 6.53 -20.00
N ALA A 191 -21.17 6.83 -21.11
CA ALA A 191 -21.96 5.84 -21.84
C ALA A 191 -21.11 4.66 -22.33
N ARG A 192 -19.86 4.92 -22.76
CA ARG A 192 -18.89 3.88 -23.11
C ARG A 192 -18.48 3.03 -21.91
N ASP A 193 -18.34 3.63 -20.73
CA ASP A 193 -18.00 2.87 -19.53
C ASP A 193 -19.16 1.99 -19.08
N TYR A 194 -20.38 2.52 -19.06
CA TYR A 194 -21.56 1.77 -18.69
C TYR A 194 -21.83 0.58 -19.61
N SER A 195 -21.58 0.71 -20.91
CA SER A 195 -21.77 -0.41 -21.85
C SER A 195 -20.79 -1.56 -21.64
N ARG A 196 -19.66 -1.30 -20.96
CA ARG A 196 -18.64 -2.30 -20.60
C ARG A 196 -18.94 -3.01 -19.28
N ILE A 197 -19.90 -2.55 -18.48
CA ILE A 197 -20.28 -3.14 -17.19
C ILE A 197 -21.20 -4.35 -17.43
N ALA A 198 -20.73 -5.54 -17.07
CA ALA A 198 -21.47 -6.79 -17.22
C ALA A 198 -22.18 -7.22 -15.92
N LEU A 199 -21.59 -6.92 -14.76
CA LEU A 199 -22.04 -7.34 -13.44
C LEU A 199 -23.40 -6.70 -13.10
N VAL A 200 -24.42 -7.54 -12.89
CA VAL A 200 -25.80 -7.11 -12.60
C VAL A 200 -25.86 -6.10 -11.44
N PRO A 201 -25.27 -6.38 -10.26
CA PRO A 201 -25.21 -5.40 -9.17
C PRO A 201 -24.60 -4.04 -9.55
N ALA A 202 -23.57 -4.01 -10.39
CA ALA A 202 -22.93 -2.76 -10.81
C ALA A 202 -23.82 -1.97 -11.78
N ARG A 203 -24.54 -2.66 -12.69
CA ARG A 203 -25.50 -2.02 -13.61
C ARG A 203 -26.64 -1.33 -12.88
N GLN A 204 -27.15 -1.94 -11.80
CA GLN A 204 -28.20 -1.34 -10.97
C GLN A 204 -27.77 -0.02 -10.31
N ARG A 205 -26.46 0.24 -10.21
CA ARG A 205 -25.92 1.48 -9.65
C ARG A 205 -25.67 2.57 -10.69
N ILE A 206 -25.91 2.34 -11.98
CA ILE A 206 -25.71 3.34 -13.05
C ILE A 206 -26.63 4.55 -12.84
N GLY A 207 -27.92 4.34 -12.62
CA GLY A 207 -28.90 5.42 -12.43
C GLY A 207 -28.59 6.33 -11.23
N PRO A 208 -28.34 5.77 -10.03
CA PRO A 208 -27.89 6.56 -8.88
C PRO A 208 -26.55 7.28 -9.12
N THR A 209 -25.61 6.66 -9.84
CA THR A 209 -24.34 7.31 -10.21
C THR A 209 -24.56 8.51 -11.12
N GLU A 210 -25.41 8.40 -12.16
CA GLU A 210 -25.77 9.55 -13.02
C GLU A 210 -26.39 10.69 -12.22
N ALA A 211 -27.30 10.37 -11.29
CA ALA A 211 -27.96 11.37 -10.48
C ALA A 211 -26.98 12.20 -9.62
N LEU A 212 -25.98 11.54 -9.03
CA LEU A 212 -24.91 12.20 -8.26
C LEU A 212 -24.05 13.14 -9.12
N ILE A 213 -23.80 12.79 -10.39
CA ILE A 213 -23.03 13.64 -11.31
C ILE A 213 -23.82 14.92 -11.60
N TRP A 214 -25.11 14.81 -11.89
CA TRP A 214 -25.94 15.99 -12.15
C TRP A 214 -26.05 16.90 -10.93
N GLN A 215 -26.07 16.32 -9.72
CA GLN A 215 -26.01 17.10 -8.49
C GLN A 215 -24.68 17.87 -8.36
N ARG A 216 -23.55 17.24 -8.71
CA ARG A 216 -22.22 17.87 -8.69
C ARG A 216 -22.05 18.97 -9.74
N LEU A 217 -22.78 18.87 -10.86
CA LEU A 217 -22.80 19.89 -11.92
C LEU A 217 -23.84 21.00 -11.68
N ASP A 218 -24.49 21.03 -10.50
CA ASP A 218 -25.59 21.93 -10.11
C ASP A 218 -26.83 21.86 -11.05
N GLU A 219 -26.97 20.78 -11.82
CA GLU A 219 -28.13 20.53 -12.69
C GLU A 219 -29.24 19.78 -11.93
N LYS A 220 -29.80 20.41 -10.90
CA LYS A 220 -30.77 19.80 -9.95
C LYS A 220 -31.95 19.10 -10.63
N GLY A 221 -32.46 19.66 -11.73
CA GLY A 221 -33.57 19.08 -12.49
C GLY A 221 -33.24 17.77 -13.22
N ARG A 222 -31.98 17.57 -13.63
CA ARG A 222 -31.52 16.29 -14.23
C ARG A 222 -31.25 15.25 -13.15
N ALA A 223 -30.69 15.65 -12.01
CA ALA A 223 -30.46 14.76 -10.88
C ALA A 223 -31.75 14.05 -10.42
N ALA A 224 -32.84 14.80 -10.25
CA ALA A 224 -34.13 14.25 -9.83
C ALA A 224 -34.70 13.20 -10.81
N ARG A 225 -34.59 13.44 -12.12
CA ARG A 225 -35.07 12.48 -13.14
C ARG A 225 -34.23 11.21 -13.18
N SER A 226 -32.92 11.30 -12.99
CA SER A 226 -32.05 10.12 -12.93
C SER A 226 -32.34 9.23 -11.73
N TYR A 227 -32.59 9.81 -10.54
CA TYR A 227 -33.02 9.03 -9.37
C TYR A 227 -34.36 8.31 -9.61
N ALA A 228 -35.33 8.97 -10.25
CA ALA A 228 -36.65 8.40 -10.48
C ALA A 228 -36.69 7.29 -11.55
N ALA A 229 -35.67 7.22 -12.41
CA ALA A 229 -35.53 6.19 -13.45
C ALA A 229 -34.68 4.98 -13.00
N SER A 230 -34.20 4.99 -11.76
CA SER A 230 -33.37 3.95 -11.13
C SER A 230 -34.22 2.95 -10.35
#